data_AF-A0A9Q5HZ85-F1
#
_entry.id   AF-A0A9Q5HZ85-F1
#
_cell.length_a   1.000
_cell.length_b   1.000
_cell.length_c   1.000
_cell.angle_alpha   90.00
_cell.angle_beta   90.00
_cell.angle_gamma   90.00
#
_symmetry.space_group_name_H-M   'P 1'
#
loop_
_entity.id
_entity.type
_entity.pdbx_description
1 polymer ?
#
loop_
_entity_poly.entity_id
_entity_poly.type
_entity_poly.pdbx_seq_one_letter_code
_entity_poly.pdbx_strand_id
1 'polypeptide(L)'
;MPRSFTHDSKTDHDPMTFKSERFLDDEPEMGPHNLSFGFGRHSCPGREFADATIYLTIAQTLAVFDINRAVMSWVEVEHPLTTGDAKVLESLKT
;
A
#
# COMPACT_ATOMS: atom_id res chain seq x y z
N MET A 1 8.40 -5.09 16.15
CA MET A 1 7.64 -6.22 15.56
C MET A 1 8.47 -6.84 14.46
N PRO A 2 8.72 -8.16 14.44
CA PRO A 2 9.42 -8.80 13.33
C PRO A 2 8.54 -8.81 12.07
N ARG A 3 9.17 -8.60 10.89
CA ARG A 3 8.53 -8.58 9.56
C ARG A 3 7.67 -9.82 9.27
N SER A 4 7.95 -10.93 9.95
CA SER A 4 7.24 -12.20 9.81
C SER A 4 5.74 -12.12 10.12
N PHE A 5 5.29 -11.15 10.94
CA PHE A 5 3.86 -11.03 11.29
C PHE A 5 3.01 -10.39 10.19
N THR A 6 3.60 -9.61 9.29
CA THR A 6 2.86 -8.92 8.20
C THR A 6 3.13 -9.54 6.83
N HIS A 7 3.87 -10.65 6.79
CA HIS A 7 4.25 -11.39 5.61
C HIS A 7 4.23 -12.89 5.93
N ASP A 8 3.18 -13.35 6.62
CA ASP A 8 3.04 -14.77 6.98
C ASP A 8 2.30 -15.49 5.85
N SER A 9 2.95 -16.47 5.22
CA SER A 9 2.38 -17.22 4.09
C SER A 9 1.17 -18.07 4.46
N LYS A 10 0.89 -18.24 5.75
CA LYS A 10 -0.32 -18.93 6.23
C LYS A 10 -1.54 -18.03 6.32
N THR A 11 -1.33 -16.72 6.46
CA THR A 11 -2.39 -15.75 6.74
C THR A 11 -2.63 -14.83 5.56
N ASP A 12 -1.59 -14.52 4.79
CA ASP A 12 -1.62 -13.59 3.68
C ASP A 12 -1.50 -14.35 2.34
N HIS A 13 -2.44 -14.14 1.42
CA HIS A 13 -2.27 -14.61 0.05
C HIS A 13 -1.19 -13.80 -0.67
N ASP A 14 -0.10 -14.46 -1.06
CA ASP A 14 1.06 -13.84 -1.75
C ASP A 14 1.72 -12.71 -0.93
N PRO A 15 2.38 -13.04 0.20
CA PRO A 15 2.82 -12.06 1.20
C PRO A 15 3.91 -11.11 0.71
N MET A 16 4.65 -11.47 -0.34
CA MET A 16 5.78 -10.68 -0.82
C MET A 16 5.39 -9.66 -1.90
N THR A 17 4.16 -9.76 -2.42
CA THR A 17 3.67 -8.88 -3.48
C THR A 17 2.80 -7.78 -2.88
N PHE A 18 3.09 -6.53 -3.24
CA PHE A 18 2.26 -5.40 -2.84
C PHE A 18 1.00 -5.35 -3.71
N LYS A 19 -0.17 -5.64 -3.13
CA LYS A 19 -1.49 -5.58 -3.78
C LYS A 19 -2.43 -4.76 -2.90
N SER A 20 -2.85 -3.59 -3.37
CA SER A 20 -3.77 -2.72 -2.63
C SER A 20 -5.20 -3.25 -2.66
N GLU A 21 -5.56 -3.99 -3.71
CA GLU A 21 -6.87 -4.58 -3.95
C GLU A 21 -7.28 -5.58 -2.86
N ARG A 22 -6.28 -6.18 -2.20
CA ARG A 22 -6.44 -7.16 -1.11
C ARG A 22 -7.29 -6.66 0.07
N PHE A 23 -7.41 -5.34 0.22
CA PHE A 23 -8.19 -4.70 1.28
C PHE A 23 -9.53 -4.12 0.79
N LEU A 24 -9.86 -4.31 -0.50
CA LEU A 24 -11.06 -3.79 -1.16
C LEU A 24 -12.09 -4.91 -1.51
N ASP A 25 -11.72 -6.18 -1.35
CA ASP A 25 -12.58 -7.34 -1.63
C ASP A 25 -13.69 -7.57 -0.59
N ASP A 26 -14.71 -8.37 -0.96
CA ASP A 26 -15.86 -8.75 -0.10
C ASP A 26 -15.45 -9.53 1.16
N GLU A 27 -14.34 -10.26 1.11
CA GLU A 27 -13.68 -10.90 2.26
C GLU A 27 -12.28 -10.29 2.45
N PRO A 28 -12.19 -9.09 3.07
CA PRO A 28 -10.92 -8.41 3.19
C PRO A 28 -9.98 -9.17 4.11
N GLU A 29 -8.74 -9.36 3.66
CA GLU A 29 -7.71 -9.97 4.48
C GLU A 29 -7.37 -9.07 5.68
N MET A 30 -6.87 -9.66 6.78
CA MET A 30 -6.61 -8.90 8.00
C MET A 30 -5.57 -7.81 7.73
N GLY A 31 -6.04 -6.55 7.72
CA GLY A 31 -5.20 -5.40 7.40
C GLY A 31 -4.00 -5.25 8.34
N PRO A 32 -2.84 -4.82 7.80
CA PRO A 32 -1.64 -4.60 8.60
C PRO A 32 -1.83 -3.51 9.68
N HIS A 33 -2.87 -2.69 9.60
CA HIS A 33 -3.23 -1.68 10.61
C HIS A 33 -3.42 -2.27 12.01
N ASN A 34 -3.92 -3.50 12.11
CA ASN A 34 -4.10 -4.17 13.40
C ASN A 34 -2.76 -4.69 13.97
N LEU A 35 -1.83 -5.11 13.11
CA LEU A 35 -0.56 -5.74 13.48
C LEU A 35 0.58 -4.74 13.68
N SER A 36 0.59 -3.66 12.89
CA SER A 36 1.72 -2.73 12.77
C SER A 36 1.90 -1.86 14.02
N PHE A 37 0.80 -1.49 14.67
CA PHE A 37 0.81 -0.65 15.87
C PHE A 37 0.89 -1.45 17.18
N GLY A 38 1.04 -2.77 17.11
CA GLY A 38 1.10 -3.65 18.27
C GLY A 38 -0.27 -3.95 18.89
N PHE A 39 -0.28 -4.87 19.84
CA PHE A 39 -1.50 -5.40 20.45
C PHE A 39 -1.50 -5.28 21.97
N GLY A 40 -2.71 -5.28 22.54
CA GLY A 40 -2.92 -5.29 23.98
C GLY A 40 -2.52 -3.97 24.65
N ARG A 41 -2.00 -4.05 25.88
CA ARG A 41 -1.71 -2.87 26.72
C ARG A 41 -0.58 -1.97 26.19
N HIS A 42 0.16 -2.43 25.19
CA HIS A 42 1.27 -1.70 24.56
C HIS A 42 0.98 -1.36 23.09
N SER A 43 -0.28 -1.42 22.65
CA SER A 43 -0.66 -0.88 21.34
C SER A 43 -0.39 0.62 21.28
N CYS A 44 0.06 1.11 20.13
CA CYS A 44 0.28 2.53 19.91
C CYS A 44 -1.00 3.34 20.22
N PRO A 45 -0.97 4.26 21.19
CA PRO A 45 -2.15 5.08 21.50
C PRO A 45 -2.46 6.08 20.39
N GLY A 46 -1.47 6.39 19.54
CA GLY A 46 -1.61 7.27 18.38
C GLY A 46 -1.99 6.57 17.08
N ARG A 47 -2.47 5.32 17.12
CA ARG A 47 -2.86 4.56 15.92
C ARG A 47 -3.83 5.32 15.03
N GLU A 48 -4.96 5.76 15.59
CA GLU A 48 -6.00 6.48 14.85
C GLU A 48 -5.50 7.80 14.27
N PHE A 49 -4.64 8.49 15.01
CA PHE A 49 -4.02 9.73 14.55
C PHE A 49 -3.06 9.48 13.37
N ALA A 50 -2.26 8.42 13.46
CA ALA A 50 -1.36 8.02 12.38
C ALA A 50 -2.12 7.61 11.12
N ASP A 51 -3.18 6.80 11.26
CA ASP A 51 -4.02 6.37 10.13
C ASP A 51 -4.65 7.58 9.42
N ALA A 52 -5.25 8.51 10.17
CA ALA A 52 -5.84 9.73 9.61
C ALA A 52 -4.79 10.63 8.92
N THR A 53 -3.61 10.78 9.53
CA THR A 53 -2.54 11.63 8.99
C THR A 53 -1.98 11.05 7.69
N ILE A 54 -1.74 9.73 7.64
CA ILE A 54 -1.25 9.05 6.44
C ILE A 54 -2.26 9.17 5.31
N TYR A 55 -3.54 8.90 5.59
CA TYR A 55 -4.61 9.01 4.61
C TYR A 55 -4.67 10.43 4.02
N LEU A 56 -4.69 11.44 4.88
CA LEU A 56 -4.75 12.84 4.44
C LEU A 56 -3.51 13.23 3.64
N THR A 57 -2.32 12.81 4.07
CA THR A 57 -1.07 13.11 3.37
C THR A 57 -1.06 12.52 1.96
N ILE A 58 -1.49 11.26 1.79
CA ILE A 58 -1.57 10.61 0.49
C ILE A 58 -2.62 11.32 -0.39
N ALA A 59 -3.82 11.56 0.13
CA ALA A 59 -4.89 12.23 -0.61
C ALA A 59 -4.49 13.63 -1.08
N GLN A 60 -3.85 14.42 -0.21
CA GLN A 60 -3.36 15.76 -0.54
C GLN A 60 -2.24 15.70 -1.58
N THR A 61 -1.33 14.73 -1.46
CA THR A 61 -0.23 14.56 -2.42
C THR A 61 -0.79 14.21 -3.81
N LEU A 62 -1.75 13.28 -3.89
CA LEU A 62 -2.39 12.89 -5.16
C LEU A 62 -3.29 13.99 -5.74
N ALA A 63 -3.84 14.88 -4.90
CA ALA A 63 -4.66 16.00 -5.36
C ALA A 63 -3.84 17.12 -6.00
N VAL A 64 -2.59 17.33 -5.58
CA VAL A 64 -1.74 18.45 -6.01
C VAL A 64 -0.67 18.02 -7.01
N PHE A 65 -0.19 16.78 -6.93
CA PHE A 65 0.94 16.30 -7.71
C PHE A 65 0.58 15.11 -8.60
N ASP A 66 1.16 15.09 -9.79
CA ASP A 66 1.19 13.91 -10.65
C ASP A 66 2.52 13.15 -10.44
N ILE A 67 2.44 11.99 -9.81
CA ILE A 67 3.60 11.21 -9.37
C ILE A 67 4.10 10.36 -10.54
N ASN A 68 5.28 10.70 -11.05
CA ASN A 68 5.94 9.98 -12.14
C ASN A 68 7.28 9.39 -11.69
N ARG A 69 7.78 8.40 -12.45
CA ARG A 69 9.08 7.74 -12.15
C ARG A 69 10.21 8.76 -12.12
N ALA A 70 11.06 8.68 -11.10
CA ALA A 70 12.26 9.50 -11.03
C ALA A 70 13.27 9.06 -12.10
N VAL A 71 13.57 9.94 -13.05
CA VAL A 71 14.68 9.76 -14.00
C VAL A 71 15.98 10.15 -13.32
N MET A 72 16.69 9.17 -12.75
CA MET A 72 18.10 9.36 -12.41
C MET A 72 18.93 9.29 -13.68
N SER A 73 19.68 10.36 -13.98
CA SER A 73 20.34 10.63 -15.26
C SER A 73 21.43 9.64 -15.70
N TRP A 74 21.63 8.51 -15.01
CA TRP A 74 22.68 7.55 -15.38
C TRP A 74 22.30 6.07 -15.33
N VAL A 75 21.07 5.69 -14.96
CA VAL A 75 20.52 4.34 -15.19
C VAL A 75 19.01 4.46 -15.29
N GLU A 76 18.42 4.04 -16.40
CA GLU A 76 16.98 3.85 -16.51
C GLU A 76 16.59 2.70 -15.58
N VAL A 77 15.96 3.03 -14.45
CA VAL A 77 15.55 2.03 -13.47
C VAL A 77 14.24 1.39 -13.92
N GLU A 78 14.34 0.38 -14.77
CA GLU A 78 13.25 -0.56 -15.05
C GLU A 78 13.02 -1.46 -13.83
N HIS A 79 12.28 -0.95 -12.84
CA HIS A 79 11.51 -1.85 -11.97
C HIS A 79 10.20 -2.17 -12.70
N PRO A 80 9.91 -3.46 -12.99
CA PRO A 80 8.65 -3.83 -13.61
C PRO A 80 7.54 -3.47 -12.63
N LEU A 81 6.73 -2.49 -12.99
CA LEU A 81 5.42 -2.30 -12.38
C LEU A 81 4.62 -3.53 -12.82
N THR A 82 4.35 -4.45 -11.90
CA THR A 82 3.45 -5.56 -12.17
C THR A 82 2.05 -4.99 -12.40
N THR A 83 1.70 -4.88 -13.68
CA THR A 83 0.40 -5.18 -14.30
C THR A 83 -0.84 -4.62 -13.59
N GLY A 84 -1.27 -3.42 -13.96
CA GLY A 84 -2.60 -2.92 -13.61
C GLY A 84 -3.05 -1.67 -14.37
N ASP A 85 -2.26 -0.61 -14.34
CA ASP A 85 -2.86 0.72 -14.55
C ASP A 85 -2.66 1.34 -15.94
N ALA A 86 -1.75 0.78 -16.73
CA ALA A 86 -1.49 1.26 -18.09
C ALA A 86 -2.64 0.95 -19.07
N LYS A 87 -3.51 -0.03 -18.78
CA LYS A 87 -4.65 -0.38 -19.65
C LYS A 87 -6.00 0.22 -19.22
N VAL A 88 -6.15 0.61 -17.95
CA VAL A 88 -7.41 1.19 -17.46
C VAL A 88 -7.62 2.60 -18.01
N LEU A 89 -6.54 3.36 -18.24
CA LEU A 89 -6.61 4.71 -18.81
C LEU A 89 -6.84 4.75 -20.33
N GLU A 90 -6.61 3.66 -21.07
CA GLU A 90 -7.00 3.55 -22.49
C GLU A 90 -8.47 3.11 -22.66
N SER A 91 -9.05 2.39 -21.69
CA SER A 91 -10.44 1.92 -21.78
C SER A 91 -11.49 2.97 -21.37
N LEU A 92 -11.07 4.10 -20.76
CA LEU A 92 -11.95 5.23 -20.40
C LEU A 92 -11.94 6.37 -21.45
N LYS A 93 -11.32 6.16 -22.61
CA LYS A 93 -11.32 7.10 -23.75
C LYS A 93 -12.06 6.57 -24.99
N THR A 94 -12.98 5.61 -24.83
CA THR A 94 -13.96 5.27 -25.89
C THR A 94 -15.36 5.63 -25.45
#